data_AF-A0A6P6GIQ1-F1
#
_entry.id   AF-A0A6P6GIQ1-F1
#
_cell.length_a   1.000
_cell.length_b   1.000
_cell.length_c   1.000
_cell.angle_alpha   90.00
_cell.angle_beta   90.00
_cell.angle_gamma   90.00
#
_symmetry.space_group_name_H-M   'P 1'
#
loop_
_entity.id
_entity.type
_entity.pdbx_description
1 polymer ?
#
loop_
_entity_poly.entity_id
_entity_poly.type
_entity_poly.pdbx_seq_one_letter_code
_entity_poly.pdbx_strand_id
1 'polypeptide(L)'
;MDPNKLYRKAVLFFGFVLLLLIAYSIFIGTVDLRSYFLPQLQSRVVAQSLCATNPNHPLRVYMYDLPRRFNVGMINRRSSDQTPVTIRTWPPWPKNSGLKRQHSVEYWMMGSLLYESEGEGEDEREAVKVSDPEMADAFFVPFFSSLSFNTHGHNMTDPRTEIDHQLQVHKLDFKFLLFS
;
A
#
# COMPACT_ATOMS: atom_id res chain seq x y z
N MET A 1 -20.83 -10.27 -59.47
CA MET A 1 -20.05 -9.66 -58.37
C MET A 1 -18.60 -10.02 -58.63
N ASP A 2 -17.76 -9.05 -59.00
CA ASP A 2 -16.45 -9.36 -59.57
C ASP A 2 -15.48 -9.88 -58.50
N PRO A 3 -14.95 -11.11 -58.64
CA PRO A 3 -14.09 -11.73 -57.64
C PRO A 3 -12.80 -10.94 -57.41
N ASN A 4 -12.31 -10.27 -58.45
CA ASN A 4 -11.13 -9.41 -58.40
C ASN A 4 -11.34 -8.16 -57.53
N LYS A 5 -12.57 -7.64 -57.44
CA LYS A 5 -12.92 -6.47 -56.61
C LYS A 5 -13.03 -6.85 -55.13
N LEU A 6 -13.52 -8.05 -54.84
CA LEU A 6 -13.57 -8.60 -53.49
C LEU A 6 -12.16 -8.93 -52.98
N TYR A 7 -11.33 -9.56 -53.82
CA TYR A 7 -9.94 -9.88 -53.52
C TYR A 7 -9.11 -8.61 -53.23
N ARG A 8 -9.24 -7.57 -54.05
CA ARG A 8 -8.56 -6.29 -53.82
C ARG A 8 -8.94 -5.64 -52.48
N LYS A 9 -10.22 -5.71 -52.09
CA LYS A 9 -10.68 -5.20 -50.79
C LYS A 9 -10.14 -6.01 -49.62
N ALA A 10 -10.09 -7.33 -49.76
CA ALA A 10 -9.52 -8.22 -48.75
C ALA A 10 -8.02 -7.93 -48.55
N VAL A 11 -7.25 -7.81 -49.63
CA VAL A 11 -5.82 -7.49 -49.57
C VAL A 11 -5.57 -6.13 -48.89
N LEU A 12 -6.36 -5.11 -49.22
CA LEU A 12 -6.26 -3.79 -48.56
C LEU A 12 -6.59 -3.86 -47.07
N PHE A 13 -7.62 -4.63 -46.70
CA PHE A 13 -8.01 -4.81 -45.30
C PHE A 13 -6.93 -5.54 -44.49
N PHE A 14 -6.39 -6.64 -45.01
CA PHE A 14 -5.30 -7.36 -44.35
C PHE A 14 -4.02 -6.52 -44.24
N GLY A 15 -3.70 -5.73 -45.26
CA GLY A 15 -2.57 -4.79 -45.21
C GLY A 15 -2.74 -3.73 -44.12
N PHE A 16 -3.94 -3.16 -43.98
CA PHE A 16 -4.25 -2.20 -42.93
C PHE A 16 -4.19 -2.82 -41.52
N VAL A 17 -4.75 -4.02 -41.34
CA VAL A 17 -4.68 -4.74 -40.06
C VAL A 17 -3.23 -5.06 -39.69
N LEU A 18 -2.42 -5.52 -40.64
CA LEU A 18 -1.00 -5.79 -40.40
C LEU A 18 -0.23 -4.51 -40.01
N LEU A 19 -0.51 -3.39 -40.68
CA LEU A 19 0.09 -2.10 -40.35
C LEU A 19 -0.30 -1.62 -38.95
N LEU A 20 -1.56 -1.81 -38.55
CA LEU A 20 -2.02 -1.53 -37.18
C LEU A 20 -1.32 -2.41 -36.14
N LEU A 21 -1.15 -3.71 -36.42
CA LEU A 21 -0.44 -4.63 -35.52
C LEU A 21 1.05 -4.28 -35.37
N ILE A 22 1.71 -3.88 -36.46
CA ILE A 22 3.10 -3.41 -36.43
C ILE A 22 3.20 -2.12 -35.64
N ALA A 23 2.33 -1.14 -35.91
CA ALA A 23 2.30 0.12 -35.17
C ALA A 23 2.02 -0.10 -33.68
N TYR A 24 1.09 -0.99 -33.33
CA TYR A 24 0.78 -1.36 -31.94
C TYR A 24 1.96 -2.08 -31.27
N SER A 25 2.68 -2.93 -31.99
CA SER A 25 3.87 -3.62 -31.46
C SER A 25 5.03 -2.66 -31.22
N ILE A 26 5.22 -1.67 -32.11
CA ILE A 26 6.20 -0.59 -31.90
C ILE A 26 5.75 0.30 -30.74
N PHE A 27 4.47 0.64 -30.65
CA PHE A 27 3.93 1.44 -29.55
C PHE A 27 4.09 0.70 -28.21
N ILE A 28 3.70 -0.56 -28.09
CA ILE A 28 3.94 -1.35 -26.87
C ILE A 28 5.43 -1.58 -26.59
N GLY A 29 6.26 -1.77 -27.62
CA GLY A 29 7.70 -1.97 -27.46
C GLY A 29 8.47 -0.69 -27.08
N THR A 30 7.95 0.49 -27.45
CA THR A 30 8.51 1.79 -27.08
C THR A 30 7.93 2.34 -25.78
N VAL A 31 6.68 1.99 -25.48
CA VAL A 31 6.05 2.24 -24.19
C VAL A 31 6.51 1.14 -23.25
N ASP A 32 7.68 1.32 -22.65
CA ASP A 32 8.14 0.45 -21.57
C ASP A 32 7.22 0.63 -20.34
N LEU A 33 6.06 -0.03 -20.34
CA LEU A 33 5.08 -0.01 -19.25
C LEU A 33 5.71 -0.44 -17.91
N ARG A 34 6.85 -1.15 -17.95
CA ARG A 34 7.64 -1.50 -16.77
C ARG A 34 8.30 -0.29 -16.13
N SER A 35 8.78 0.66 -16.92
CA SER A 35 9.36 1.92 -16.40
C SER A 35 8.31 2.82 -15.73
N TYR A 36 7.06 2.78 -16.21
CA TYR A 36 5.96 3.59 -15.65
C TYR A 36 5.30 2.96 -14.41
N PHE A 37 5.14 1.62 -14.38
CA PHE A 37 4.53 0.93 -13.24
C PHE A 37 5.54 0.47 -12.18
N LEU A 38 6.83 0.37 -12.51
CA LEU A 38 7.88 -0.07 -11.60
C LEU A 38 9.14 0.83 -11.67
N PRO A 39 9.05 2.12 -11.27
CA PRO A 39 10.27 2.91 -11.03
C PRO A 39 11.18 2.24 -9.97
N GLN A 40 10.59 1.38 -9.13
CA GLN A 40 11.21 0.81 -7.94
C GLN A 40 12.04 -0.47 -8.19
N LEU A 41 11.89 -1.16 -9.34
CA LEU A 41 12.67 -2.37 -9.63
C LEU A 41 13.98 -2.11 -10.41
N GLN A 42 14.15 -0.95 -11.06
CA GLN A 42 15.40 -0.60 -11.75
C GLN A 42 16.46 0.06 -10.85
N SER A 43 16.12 0.42 -9.60
CA SER A 43 17.07 1.05 -8.67
C SER A 43 18.04 0.07 -7.98
N ARG A 44 18.06 -1.21 -8.36
CA ARG A 44 19.21 -2.09 -8.10
C ARG A 44 19.85 -2.30 -9.47
N VAL A 45 20.88 -1.54 -9.83
CA VAL A 45 22.27 -2.01 -9.73
C VAL A 45 23.19 -0.79 -9.93
N VAL A 46 23.97 -0.48 -8.89
CA VAL A 46 25.04 0.54 -8.79
C VAL A 46 24.61 2.01 -8.65
N ALA A 47 23.79 2.29 -7.64
CA ALA A 47 24.18 3.31 -6.68
C ALA A 47 24.08 2.62 -5.31
N GLN A 48 25.21 2.38 -4.65
CA GLN A 48 25.17 2.04 -3.23
C GLN A 48 24.58 3.26 -2.52
N SER A 49 23.28 3.23 -2.30
CA SER A 49 22.60 4.17 -1.42
C SER A 49 23.24 4.05 -0.05
N LEU A 50 23.53 5.18 0.60
CA LEU A 50 23.89 5.19 2.02
C LEU A 50 22.78 4.58 2.92
N CYS A 51 21.58 4.36 2.36
CA CYS A 51 20.46 3.66 2.98
C CYS A 51 20.31 2.20 2.51
N ALA A 52 21.31 1.60 1.84
CA ALA A 52 21.31 0.18 1.57
C ALA A 52 21.49 -0.55 2.90
N THR A 53 20.36 -0.85 3.54
CA THR A 53 20.23 -1.86 4.58
C THR A 53 21.00 -3.08 4.08
N ASN A 54 22.15 -3.37 4.70
CA ASN A 54 22.90 -4.60 4.42
C ASN A 54 21.87 -5.74 4.47
N PRO A 55 21.79 -6.64 3.48
CA PRO A 55 20.79 -7.72 3.49
C PRO A 55 20.81 -8.53 4.80
N ASN A 56 21.90 -8.45 5.57
CA ASN A 56 22.06 -9.07 6.88
C ASN A 56 21.62 -8.19 8.08
N HIS A 57 21.02 -7.01 7.86
CA HIS A 57 20.68 -6.05 8.92
C HIS A 57 19.31 -5.39 8.68
N PRO A 58 18.17 -6.08 8.88
CA PRO A 58 16.84 -5.51 8.66
C PRO A 58 16.61 -4.18 9.42
N LEU A 59 15.79 -3.28 8.84
CA LEU A 59 15.39 -2.04 9.50
C LEU A 59 14.60 -2.35 10.79
N ARG A 60 15.10 -1.93 11.95
CA ARG A 60 14.39 -2.14 13.22
C ARG A 60 13.34 -1.06 13.43
N VAL A 61 12.08 -1.47 13.51
CA VAL A 61 10.94 -0.55 13.60
C VAL A 61 10.23 -0.74 14.93
N TYR A 62 10.17 0.31 15.74
CA TYR A 62 9.27 0.34 16.89
C TYR A 62 7.88 0.76 16.42
N MET A 63 6.90 -0.11 16.57
CA MET A 63 5.51 0.17 16.21
C MET A 63 4.70 0.49 17.46
N TYR A 64 4.09 1.67 17.50
CA TYR A 64 3.22 2.07 18.62
C TYR A 64 1.94 1.24 18.70
N ASP A 65 1.61 0.83 19.92
CA ASP A 65 0.38 0.11 20.23
C ASP A 65 -0.82 1.08 20.32
N LEU A 66 -1.40 1.36 19.16
CA LEU A 66 -2.59 2.20 19.06
C LEU A 66 -3.90 1.40 19.23
N PRO A 67 -4.90 1.97 19.92
CA PRO A 67 -6.24 1.40 19.97
C PRO A 67 -6.83 1.15 18.58
N ARG A 68 -7.60 0.06 18.42
CA ARG A 68 -8.10 -0.39 17.10
C ARG A 68 -8.91 0.66 16.35
N ARG A 69 -9.59 1.56 17.07
CA ARG A 69 -10.36 2.66 16.46
C ARG A 69 -9.53 3.56 15.54
N PHE A 70 -8.22 3.62 15.76
CA PHE A 70 -7.27 4.42 14.97
C PHE A 70 -6.67 3.67 13.77
N ASN A 71 -6.97 2.38 13.61
CA ASN A 71 -6.46 1.55 12.51
C ASN A 71 -7.53 0.59 11.96
N VAL A 72 -7.40 -0.70 12.24
CA VAL A 72 -8.22 -1.78 11.68
C VAL A 72 -9.69 -1.70 12.09
N GLY A 73 -10.02 -0.98 13.17
CA GLY A 73 -11.39 -0.68 13.55
C GLY A 73 -12.13 0.17 12.50
N MET A 74 -11.41 0.95 11.69
CA MET A 74 -11.99 1.65 10.55
C MET A 74 -12.38 0.71 9.40
N ILE A 75 -11.70 -0.43 9.28
CA ILE A 75 -11.98 -1.47 8.28
C ILE A 75 -13.12 -2.38 8.76
N ASN A 76 -13.05 -2.82 10.03
CA ASN A 76 -14.03 -3.71 10.63
C ASN A 76 -14.66 -3.08 11.88
N ARG A 77 -15.76 -2.35 11.67
CA ARG A 77 -16.53 -1.69 12.75
C ARG A 77 -17.29 -2.65 13.67
N ARG A 78 -17.21 -3.97 13.44
CA ARG A 78 -17.96 -4.97 14.23
C ARG A 78 -17.30 -5.29 15.57
N SER A 79 -16.07 -4.84 15.79
CA SER A 79 -15.36 -5.02 17.06
C SER A 79 -15.28 -3.69 17.80
N SER A 80 -15.84 -3.65 19.02
CA SER A 80 -15.70 -2.54 19.96
C SER A 80 -14.38 -2.60 20.76
N ASP A 81 -13.62 -3.69 20.58
CA ASP A 81 -12.35 -3.93 21.25
C ASP A 81 -11.34 -2.81 20.94
N GLN A 82 -10.74 -2.26 22.00
CA GLN A 82 -9.74 -1.21 21.91
C GLN A 82 -8.32 -1.73 22.16
N THR A 83 -8.15 -3.03 22.36
CA THR A 83 -6.82 -3.64 22.55
C THR A 83 -5.95 -3.48 21.29
N PRO A 84 -4.63 -3.25 21.44
CA PRO A 84 -3.72 -3.19 20.30
C PRO A 84 -3.82 -4.42 19.42
N VAL A 85 -3.68 -4.22 18.11
CA VAL A 85 -3.84 -5.30 17.14
C VAL A 85 -2.62 -6.21 17.15
N THR A 86 -2.87 -7.50 17.32
CA THR A 86 -1.89 -8.58 17.16
C THR A 86 -2.13 -9.33 15.86
N ILE A 87 -1.16 -10.15 15.43
CA ILE A 87 -1.29 -11.04 14.27
C ILE A 87 -2.56 -11.91 14.32
N ARG A 88 -2.98 -12.38 15.50
CA ARG A 88 -4.18 -13.20 15.71
C ARG A 88 -5.48 -12.42 15.49
N THR A 89 -5.43 -11.11 15.68
CA THR A 89 -6.59 -10.21 15.59
C THR A 89 -6.56 -9.34 14.33
N TRP A 90 -5.57 -9.56 13.45
CA TRP A 90 -5.38 -8.87 12.19
C TRP A 90 -6.50 -9.23 11.20
N PRO A 91 -7.37 -8.28 10.81
CA PRO A 91 -8.48 -8.59 9.93
C PRO A 91 -8.04 -8.59 8.46
N PRO A 92 -8.62 -9.48 7.62
CA PRO A 92 -8.36 -9.44 6.18
C PRO A 92 -8.96 -8.20 5.53
N TRP A 93 -8.33 -7.74 4.45
CA TRP A 93 -8.84 -6.61 3.67
C TRP A 93 -10.22 -6.93 3.03
N PRO A 94 -11.21 -6.02 3.08
CA PRO A 94 -12.53 -6.24 2.49
C PRO A 94 -12.49 -6.44 0.97
N LYS A 95 -13.11 -7.52 0.48
CA LYS A 95 -13.09 -7.92 -0.95
C LYS A 95 -13.66 -6.86 -1.91
N ASN A 96 -14.60 -6.03 -1.45
CA ASN A 96 -15.33 -5.07 -2.28
C ASN A 96 -14.78 -3.63 -2.18
N SER A 97 -13.55 -3.44 -1.72
CA SER A 97 -12.96 -2.12 -1.45
C SER A 97 -11.61 -1.94 -2.15
N GLY A 98 -11.59 -2.17 -3.47
CA GLY A 98 -10.38 -2.17 -4.30
C GLY A 98 -9.61 -0.85 -4.32
N LEU A 99 -10.30 0.28 -4.52
CA LEU A 99 -9.64 1.61 -4.55
C LEU A 99 -9.06 1.99 -3.18
N LYS A 100 -9.73 1.61 -2.08
CA LYS A 100 -9.22 1.84 -0.72
C LYS A 100 -7.97 1.00 -0.43
N ARG A 101 -7.84 -0.18 -1.07
CA ARG A 101 -6.72 -1.12 -0.86
C ARG A 101 -5.37 -0.56 -1.31
N GLN A 102 -5.37 0.21 -2.40
CA GLN A 102 -4.16 0.76 -3.02
C GLN A 102 -3.63 1.99 -2.26
N HIS A 103 -4.45 2.61 -1.41
CA HIS A 103 -4.11 3.80 -0.62
C HIS A 103 -3.94 3.53 0.88
N SER A 104 -3.84 2.27 1.29
CA SER A 104 -3.66 1.89 2.70
C SER A 104 -2.30 1.27 2.93
N VAL A 105 -1.26 2.06 2.66
CA VAL A 105 0.13 1.69 2.92
C VAL A 105 0.31 1.32 4.40
N GLU A 106 -0.36 2.04 5.30
CA GLU A 106 -0.29 1.79 6.74
C GLU A 106 -0.85 0.42 7.13
N TYR A 107 -1.87 -0.08 6.41
CA TYR A 107 -2.39 -1.43 6.62
C TYR A 107 -1.35 -2.49 6.23
N TRP A 108 -0.73 -2.36 5.06
CA TRP A 108 0.25 -3.34 4.60
C TRP A 108 1.52 -3.32 5.45
N MET A 109 2.00 -2.13 5.83
CA MET A 109 3.17 -1.96 6.69
C MET A 109 2.93 -2.50 8.11
N MET A 110 1.75 -2.26 8.69
CA MET A 110 1.38 -2.84 9.98
C MET A 110 1.28 -4.37 9.90
N GLY A 111 0.72 -4.89 8.80
CA GLY A 111 0.66 -6.33 8.55
C GLY A 111 2.04 -6.97 8.49
N SER A 112 2.97 -6.42 7.69
CA SER A 112 4.33 -7.00 7.56
C SER A 112 5.02 -7.08 8.93
N LEU A 113 5.02 -5.97 9.68
CA LEU A 113 5.63 -5.91 11.02
C LEU A 113 4.98 -6.86 12.04
N LEU A 114 3.68 -7.15 11.92
CA LEU A 114 2.98 -8.10 12.80
C LEU A 114 3.23 -9.56 12.42
N TYR A 115 3.25 -9.88 11.12
CA TYR A 115 3.53 -11.23 10.63
C TYR A 115 4.98 -11.66 10.92
N GLU A 116 5.91 -10.71 10.84
CA GLU A 116 7.34 -10.93 11.09
C GLU A 116 7.66 -11.27 12.56
N SER A 117 6.76 -10.97 13.50
CA SER A 117 6.96 -11.22 14.93
C SER A 117 6.82 -12.71 15.33
N GLU A 118 6.29 -13.60 14.47
CA GLU A 118 6.08 -15.03 14.76
C GLU A 118 7.10 -15.98 14.08
N GLY A 119 8.39 -15.61 14.07
CA GLY A 119 9.48 -16.61 14.16
C GLY A 119 10.14 -17.16 12.89
N GLU A 120 10.09 -16.47 11.74
CA GLU A 120 10.69 -16.97 10.49
C GLU A 120 11.87 -16.09 10.00
N GLY A 121 13.12 -16.54 10.25
CA GLY A 121 14.39 -16.12 9.60
C GLY A 121 14.72 -14.62 9.52
N GLU A 122 15.61 -14.11 10.38
CA GLU A 122 16.07 -12.70 10.37
C GLU A 122 16.81 -12.28 9.10
N ASP A 123 17.41 -13.25 8.41
CA ASP A 123 18.51 -13.01 7.46
C ASP A 123 18.05 -12.60 6.04
N GLU A 124 16.74 -12.55 5.75
CA GLU A 124 16.21 -12.14 4.43
C GLU A 124 15.25 -10.94 4.49
N ARG A 125 15.13 -10.28 5.64
CA ARG A 125 14.05 -9.31 5.88
C ARG A 125 14.50 -7.87 5.63
N GLU A 126 13.59 -7.06 5.09
CA GLU A 126 13.84 -5.64 4.87
C GLU A 126 13.57 -4.82 6.15
N ALA A 127 12.64 -5.26 7.01
CA ALA A 127 12.30 -4.64 8.29
C ALA A 127 11.92 -5.70 9.34
N VAL A 128 12.01 -5.32 10.62
CA VAL A 128 11.59 -6.13 11.77
C VAL A 128 10.95 -5.26 12.85
N LYS A 129 9.88 -5.73 13.48
CA LYS A 129 9.31 -5.06 14.66
C LYS A 129 10.18 -5.29 15.88
N VAL A 130 10.58 -4.22 16.56
CA VAL A 130 11.25 -4.28 17.88
C VAL A 130 10.31 -3.86 18.99
N SER A 131 10.47 -4.46 20.17
CA SER A 131 9.70 -4.12 21.38
C SER A 131 10.30 -2.96 22.17
N ASP A 132 11.61 -2.74 22.04
CA ASP A 132 12.34 -1.68 22.74
C ASP A 132 12.51 -0.48 21.80
N PRO A 133 11.98 0.71 22.14
CA PRO A 133 12.15 1.91 21.33
C PRO A 133 13.60 2.38 21.24
N GLU A 134 14.47 2.08 22.21
CA GLU A 134 15.90 2.46 22.16
C GLU A 134 16.67 1.65 21.11
N MET A 135 16.14 0.48 20.75
CA MET A 135 16.71 -0.42 19.75
C MET A 135 16.17 -0.17 18.34
N ALA A 136 15.33 0.86 18.17
CA ALA A 136 14.65 1.15 16.92
C ALA A 136 15.44 2.13 16.05
N ASP A 137 15.52 1.80 14.76
CA ASP A 137 16.06 2.70 13.73
C ASP A 137 14.96 3.65 13.21
N ALA A 138 13.69 3.24 13.33
CA ALA A 138 12.53 4.03 12.94
C ALA A 138 11.32 3.79 13.85
N PHE A 139 10.47 4.81 13.95
CA PHE A 139 9.20 4.76 14.68
C PHE A 139 8.03 4.73 13.71
N PHE A 140 7.14 3.75 13.87
CA PHE A 140 5.93 3.62 13.08
C PHE A 140 4.69 3.82 13.94
N VAL A 141 3.83 4.75 13.52
CA VAL A 141 2.54 5.04 14.16
C VAL A 141 1.44 4.50 13.24
N PRO A 142 0.84 3.33 13.53
CA PRO A 142 -0.11 2.67 12.64
C PRO A 142 -1.49 3.36 12.69
N PHE A 143 -1.60 4.57 12.14
CA PHE A 143 -2.84 5.34 12.04
C PHE A 143 -3.30 5.35 10.58
N PHE A 144 -4.48 4.79 10.29
CA PHE A 144 -4.93 4.64 8.89
C PHE A 144 -5.59 5.92 8.36
N SER A 145 -4.77 6.91 8.06
CA SER A 145 -5.18 8.27 7.69
C SER A 145 -6.14 8.31 6.49
N SER A 146 -5.84 7.54 5.44
CA SER A 146 -6.65 7.47 4.22
C SER A 146 -8.04 6.88 4.47
N LEU A 147 -8.15 5.92 5.39
CA LEU A 147 -9.42 5.32 5.79
C LEU A 147 -10.22 6.23 6.72
N SER A 148 -9.56 7.03 7.55
CA SER A 148 -10.18 8.05 8.40
C SER A 148 -10.91 9.07 7.52
N PHE A 149 -10.19 9.63 6.54
CA PHE A 149 -10.74 10.61 5.60
C PHE A 149 -11.90 10.05 4.77
N ASN A 150 -11.75 8.86 4.18
CA ASN A 150 -12.82 8.28 3.33
C ASN A 150 -14.06 7.87 4.13
N THR A 151 -13.89 7.48 5.40
CA THR A 151 -15.01 7.08 6.24
C THR A 151 -15.85 8.27 6.72
N HIS A 152 -15.22 9.42 6.97
CA HIS A 152 -15.86 10.53 7.67
C HIS A 152 -15.85 11.86 6.90
N GLY A 153 -15.21 11.93 5.73
CA GLY A 153 -15.01 13.16 4.95
C GLY A 153 -16.12 13.49 3.96
N HIS A 154 -17.19 12.69 3.85
CA HIS A 154 -18.19 12.86 2.77
C HIS A 154 -19.29 13.90 3.03
N ASN A 155 -19.34 14.55 4.20
CA ASN A 155 -20.11 15.76 4.43
C ASN A 155 -19.62 16.41 5.73
N MET A 156 -18.93 17.55 5.65
CA MET A 156 -18.37 18.31 6.79
C MET A 156 -19.40 18.85 7.81
N THR A 157 -20.65 18.39 7.73
CA THR A 157 -21.78 18.75 8.59
C THR A 157 -22.44 17.54 9.26
N ASP A 158 -21.93 16.32 9.04
CA ASP A 158 -22.43 15.09 9.67
C ASP A 158 -21.79 14.89 11.06
N PRO A 159 -22.54 14.50 12.11
CA PRO A 159 -22.00 14.00 13.38
C PRO A 159 -20.84 12.99 13.26
N ARG A 160 -20.72 12.28 12.12
CA ARG A 160 -19.61 11.37 11.85
C ARG A 160 -18.29 12.08 11.54
N THR A 161 -18.31 13.30 11.03
CA THR A 161 -17.09 14.12 10.84
C THR A 161 -16.54 14.61 12.18
N GLU A 162 -17.40 14.86 13.16
CA GLU A 162 -16.99 15.16 14.54
C GLU A 162 -16.17 14.00 15.13
N ILE A 163 -16.52 12.75 14.81
CA ILE A 163 -15.73 11.58 15.22
C ILE A 163 -14.33 11.60 14.58
N ASP A 164 -14.21 12.00 13.32
CA ASP A 164 -12.89 12.13 12.66
C ASP A 164 -12.05 13.25 13.26
N HIS A 165 -12.66 14.41 13.49
CA HIS A 165 -12.01 15.52 14.18
C HIS A 165 -11.55 15.09 15.57
N GLN A 166 -12.38 14.39 16.34
CA GLN A 166 -11.99 13.83 17.63
C GLN A 166 -10.89 12.78 17.49
N LEU A 167 -10.92 11.90 16.48
CA LEU A 167 -9.83 10.94 16.27
C LEU A 167 -8.51 11.64 15.94
N GLN A 168 -8.54 12.72 15.16
CA GLN A 168 -7.37 13.53 14.85
C GLN A 168 -6.85 14.32 16.06
N VAL A 169 -7.73 14.92 16.86
CA VAL A 169 -7.39 15.62 18.11
C VAL A 169 -6.83 14.63 19.14
N HIS A 170 -7.52 13.51 19.38
CA HIS A 170 -7.05 12.49 20.32
C HIS A 170 -5.72 11.87 19.87
N LYS A 171 -5.42 11.82 18.57
CA LYS A 171 -4.10 11.42 18.07
C LYS A 171 -3.03 12.43 18.49
N LEU A 172 -3.31 13.73 18.45
CA LEU A 172 -2.38 14.77 18.92
C LEU A 172 -2.14 14.63 20.42
N ASP A 173 -3.20 14.46 21.22
CA ASP A 173 -3.08 14.27 22.67
C ASP A 173 -2.29 13.01 23.03
N PHE A 174 -2.57 11.90 22.34
CA PHE A 174 -1.80 10.66 22.53
C PHE A 174 -0.34 10.82 22.10
N LYS A 175 -0.08 11.56 21.03
CA LYS A 175 1.30 11.90 20.62
C LYS A 175 1.98 12.74 21.69
N PHE A 176 1.32 13.74 22.27
CA PHE A 176 1.86 14.53 23.38
C PHE A 176 2.20 13.67 24.61
N LEU A 177 1.36 12.67 24.93
CA LEU A 177 1.59 11.73 26.02
C LEU A 177 2.74 10.73 25.78
N LEU A 178 3.05 10.41 24.52
CA LEU A 178 4.15 9.51 24.17
C LEU A 178 5.52 10.21 24.08
N PHE A 179 5.54 11.54 24.08
CA PHE A 179 6.76 12.37 23.95
C PHE A 179 6.98 13.32 25.15
N SER A 180 6.22 13.18 26.24
CA SER A 180 6.50 13.80 27.55
C SER A 180 7.04 12.76 28.52
#